data_AF-A0A2S8AEF6-F1
#
_entry.id   AF-A0A2S8AEF6-F1
#
_cell.length_a   1.000
_cell.length_b   1.000
_cell.length_c   1.000
_cell.angle_alpha   90.00
_cell.angle_beta   90.00
_cell.angle_gamma   90.00
#
_symmetry.space_group_name_H-M   'P 1'
#
loop_
_entity.id
_entity.type
_entity.pdbx_description
1 polymer ?
#
loop_
_entity_poly.entity_id
_entity_poly.type
_entity_poly.pdbx_seq_one_letter_code
_entity_poly.pdbx_strand_id
1 'polypeptide(L)'
;MDQTVENIDKLRRQLFSTKIAERKKVVKKIVIDKLTVFQDDLFNLFKIEYNKNKSWEFICLLIDTLGILNYKNAANELLKICKKNESHDMITICASRAYCRIKRKNLEDASPILKMLSFGNFSVVDGALKALGEDKMILSENDQNEIINCIQKFEPKLEKGFSDIRMGLAAACENWKKTPKINCFLKECIESQYQPLIKIAKNSLK
;
A
#
# COMPACT_ATOMS: atom_id res chain seq x y z
N MET A 1 -37.16 6.51 -13.86
CA MET A 1 -35.70 6.67 -13.78
C MET A 1 -35.26 5.86 -12.58
N ASP A 2 -34.35 4.90 -12.76
CA ASP A 2 -34.00 3.91 -11.73
C ASP A 2 -33.28 4.58 -10.54
N GLN A 3 -33.73 4.32 -9.31
CA GLN A 3 -33.18 4.91 -8.08
C GLN A 3 -31.66 4.67 -7.94
N THR A 4 -31.16 3.62 -8.57
CA THR A 4 -29.72 3.28 -8.63
C THR A 4 -28.91 4.29 -9.45
N VAL A 5 -29.43 4.73 -10.58
CA VAL A 5 -28.75 5.69 -11.49
C VAL A 5 -28.71 7.08 -10.86
N GLU A 6 -29.81 7.51 -10.25
CA GLU A 6 -29.89 8.82 -9.59
C GLU A 6 -28.91 8.95 -8.41
N ASN A 7 -28.69 7.84 -7.70
CA ASN A 7 -27.72 7.78 -6.61
C ASN A 7 -26.26 7.84 -7.12
N ILE A 8 -25.94 7.21 -8.26
CA ILE A 8 -24.60 7.27 -8.87
C ILE A 8 -24.28 8.71 -9.31
N ASP A 9 -25.21 9.40 -9.97
CA ASP A 9 -24.98 10.77 -10.45
C ASP A 9 -24.86 11.78 -9.30
N LYS A 10 -25.59 11.56 -8.20
CA LYS A 10 -25.42 12.35 -6.98
C LYS A 10 -24.03 12.17 -6.40
N LEU A 11 -23.55 10.93 -6.27
CA LEU A 11 -22.20 10.65 -5.76
C LEU A 11 -21.11 11.21 -6.69
N ARG A 12 -21.28 11.12 -8.01
CA ARG A 12 -20.34 11.71 -8.98
C ARG A 12 -20.24 13.22 -8.82
N ARG A 13 -21.38 13.93 -8.70
CA ARG A 13 -21.38 15.37 -8.42
C ARG A 13 -20.64 15.72 -7.12
N GLN A 14 -20.83 14.92 -6.07
CA GLN A 14 -20.15 15.13 -4.79
C GLN A 14 -18.65 14.79 -4.85
N LEU A 15 -18.24 13.81 -5.66
CA LEU A 15 -16.83 13.45 -5.86
C LEU A 15 -16.03 14.59 -6.49
N PHE A 16 -16.66 15.37 -7.36
CA PHE A 16 -16.06 16.54 -8.02
C PHE A 16 -16.44 17.88 -7.37
N SER A 17 -16.97 17.87 -6.14
CA SER A 17 -17.30 19.12 -5.44
C SER A 17 -16.05 19.93 -5.08
N THR A 18 -16.21 21.24 -4.89
CA THR A 18 -15.12 22.12 -4.44
C THR A 18 -14.71 21.85 -2.98
N LYS A 19 -15.55 21.14 -2.21
CA LYS A 19 -15.34 20.87 -0.78
C LYS A 19 -14.61 19.54 -0.59
N ILE A 20 -13.35 19.59 -0.16
CA ILE A 20 -12.53 18.38 0.08
C ILE A 20 -13.16 17.38 1.07
N ALA A 21 -13.91 17.87 2.06
CA ALA A 21 -14.60 17.01 3.03
C ALA A 21 -15.68 16.14 2.38
N GLU A 22 -16.46 16.69 1.45
CA GLU A 22 -17.48 15.95 0.71
C GLU A 22 -16.83 14.90 -0.20
N ARG A 23 -15.76 15.28 -0.91
CA ARG A 23 -15.00 14.36 -1.76
C ARG A 23 -14.45 13.18 -0.95
N LYS A 24 -13.80 13.44 0.21
CA LYS A 24 -13.30 12.40 1.11
C LYS A 24 -14.41 11.47 1.59
N LYS A 25 -15.61 12.00 1.90
CA LYS A 25 -16.77 11.19 2.31
C LYS A 25 -17.23 10.26 1.19
N VAL A 26 -17.29 10.75 -0.05
CA VAL A 26 -17.67 9.92 -1.21
C VAL A 26 -16.64 8.84 -1.46
N VAL A 27 -15.35 9.16 -1.45
CA VAL A 27 -14.28 8.16 -1.65
C VAL A 27 -14.35 7.05 -0.60
N LYS A 28 -14.58 7.39 0.68
CA LYS A 28 -14.79 6.39 1.74
C LYS A 28 -16.00 5.49 1.45
N LYS A 29 -17.11 6.07 0.98
CA LYS A 29 -18.31 5.31 0.60
C LYS A 29 -18.03 4.36 -0.57
N ILE A 30 -17.31 4.83 -1.59
CA ILE A 30 -16.90 4.01 -2.73
C ILE A 30 -16.07 2.80 -2.28
N VAL A 31 -15.16 2.97 -1.33
CA VAL A 31 -14.36 1.86 -0.77
C VAL A 31 -15.24 0.86 -0.02
N ILE A 32 -16.10 1.33 0.89
CA ILE A 32 -16.99 0.47 1.71
C ILE A 32 -17.92 -0.34 0.80
N ASP A 33 -18.55 0.32 -0.16
CA ASP A 33 -19.55 -0.27 -1.05
C ASP A 33 -18.90 -0.93 -2.30
N LYS A 34 -17.57 -0.89 -2.42
CA LYS A 34 -16.77 -1.41 -3.55
C LYS A 34 -17.29 -0.99 -4.93
N LEU A 35 -17.64 0.30 -5.08
CA LEU A 35 -18.29 0.82 -6.29
C LEU A 35 -17.29 1.00 -7.45
N THR A 36 -17.10 -0.05 -8.25
CA THR A 36 -16.15 -0.06 -9.39
C THR A 36 -16.52 0.91 -10.50
N VAL A 37 -17.78 1.30 -10.63
CA VAL A 37 -18.25 2.29 -11.61
C VAL A 37 -17.55 3.66 -11.50
N PHE A 38 -16.93 3.97 -10.36
CA PHE A 38 -16.20 5.23 -10.14
C PHE A 38 -14.70 5.14 -10.42
N GLN A 39 -14.17 4.00 -10.88
CA GLN A 39 -12.71 3.84 -11.02
C GLN A 39 -12.08 4.84 -11.99
N ASP A 40 -12.70 5.11 -13.14
CA ASP A 40 -12.23 6.11 -14.10
C ASP A 40 -12.33 7.54 -13.53
N ASP A 41 -13.44 7.84 -12.84
CA ASP A 41 -13.66 9.12 -12.17
C ASP A 41 -12.56 9.39 -11.12
N LEU A 42 -12.26 8.38 -10.28
CA LEU A 42 -11.21 8.42 -9.27
C LEU A 42 -9.83 8.60 -9.88
N PHE A 43 -9.54 7.89 -10.98
CA PHE A 43 -8.25 7.99 -11.65
C PHE A 43 -8.05 9.36 -12.31
N ASN A 44 -9.10 9.91 -12.92
CA ASN A 44 -9.06 11.26 -13.47
C ASN A 44 -8.87 12.31 -12.36
N LEU A 45 -9.60 12.17 -11.25
CA LEU A 45 -9.44 13.05 -10.10
C LEU A 45 -8.02 12.97 -9.50
N PHE A 46 -7.46 11.76 -9.38
CA PHE A 46 -6.08 11.55 -8.96
C PHE A 46 -5.09 12.33 -9.85
N LYS A 47 -5.18 12.19 -11.17
CA LYS A 47 -4.28 12.91 -12.10
C LYS A 47 -4.38 14.42 -11.93
N ILE A 48 -5.61 14.95 -11.78
CA ILE A 48 -5.84 16.39 -11.58
C ILE A 48 -5.20 16.86 -10.27
N GLU A 49 -5.43 16.16 -9.16
CA GLU A 49 -4.92 16.55 -7.85
C GLU A 49 -3.40 16.41 -7.75
N TYR A 50 -2.83 15.33 -8.30
CA TYR A 50 -1.39 15.08 -8.33
C TYR A 50 -0.65 16.18 -9.10
N ASN A 51 -1.15 16.59 -10.28
CA ASN A 51 -0.54 17.65 -11.07
C ASN A 51 -0.65 19.04 -10.41
N LYS A 52 -1.66 19.26 -9.56
CA LYS A 52 -1.85 20.53 -8.84
C LYS A 52 -1.06 20.61 -7.54
N ASN A 53 -0.46 19.52 -7.08
CA ASN A 53 0.30 19.41 -5.83
C ASN A 53 -0.41 20.01 -4.59
N LYS A 54 -1.74 19.83 -4.47
CA LYS A 54 -2.55 20.53 -3.45
C LYS A 54 -2.60 19.86 -2.09
N SER A 55 -3.06 18.60 -2.03
CA SER A 55 -3.23 17.86 -0.77
C SER A 55 -2.75 16.44 -0.95
N TRP A 56 -1.56 16.17 -0.42
CA TRP A 56 -0.95 14.84 -0.45
C TRP A 56 -1.86 13.81 0.23
N GLU A 57 -2.57 14.16 1.31
CA GLU A 57 -3.47 13.25 2.01
C GLU A 57 -4.63 12.80 1.12
N PHE A 58 -5.17 13.71 0.31
CA PHE A 58 -6.26 13.37 -0.60
C PHE A 58 -5.74 12.59 -1.80
N ILE A 59 -4.55 12.91 -2.32
CA ILE A 59 -3.89 12.12 -3.36
C ILE A 59 -3.66 10.68 -2.87
N CYS A 60 -3.10 10.50 -1.66
CA CYS A 60 -2.92 9.20 -1.03
C CYS A 60 -4.23 8.42 -0.92
N LEU A 61 -5.31 9.06 -0.46
CA LEU A 61 -6.63 8.43 -0.36
C LEU A 61 -7.13 7.93 -1.73
N LEU A 62 -6.95 8.72 -2.79
CA LEU A 62 -7.34 8.32 -4.15
C LEU A 62 -6.50 7.14 -4.65
N ILE A 63 -5.17 7.20 -4.48
CA ILE A 63 -4.26 6.11 -4.87
C ILE A 63 -4.60 4.81 -4.15
N ASP A 64 -4.79 4.87 -2.83
CA ASP A 64 -5.15 3.70 -2.03
C ASP A 64 -6.49 3.11 -2.48
N THR A 65 -7.47 3.97 -2.80
CA THR A 65 -8.77 3.53 -3.33
C THR A 65 -8.62 2.82 -4.68
N LEU A 66 -7.79 3.34 -5.58
CA LEU A 66 -7.49 2.67 -6.86
C LEU A 66 -6.85 1.30 -6.64
N GLY A 67 -5.96 1.19 -5.64
CA GLY A 67 -5.37 -0.08 -5.20
C GLY A 67 -6.41 -1.08 -4.68
N ILE A 68 -7.28 -0.64 -3.77
CA ILE A 68 -8.35 -1.46 -3.16
C ILE A 68 -9.35 -1.94 -4.21
N LEU A 69 -9.75 -1.07 -5.14
CA LEU A 69 -10.64 -1.42 -6.23
C LEU A 69 -9.94 -2.20 -7.35
N ASN A 70 -8.62 -2.46 -7.24
CA ASN A 70 -7.83 -3.20 -8.22
C ASN A 70 -7.90 -2.61 -9.65
N TYR A 71 -7.87 -1.27 -9.76
CA TYR A 71 -8.02 -0.60 -11.04
C TYR A 71 -6.74 -0.69 -11.90
N LYS A 72 -6.74 -1.60 -12.88
CA LYS A 72 -5.55 -1.98 -13.65
C LYS A 72 -4.93 -0.83 -14.46
N ASN A 73 -5.74 0.12 -14.95
CA ASN A 73 -5.25 1.19 -15.81
C ASN A 73 -4.38 2.21 -15.05
N ALA A 74 -4.46 2.28 -13.71
CA ALA A 74 -3.59 3.16 -12.92
C ALA A 74 -2.15 2.63 -12.79
N ALA A 75 -1.89 1.36 -13.12
CA ALA A 75 -0.64 0.71 -12.73
C ALA A 75 0.62 1.35 -13.34
N ASN A 76 0.54 1.83 -14.58
CA ASN A 76 1.70 2.45 -15.24
C ASN A 76 2.07 3.79 -14.58
N GLU A 77 1.06 4.59 -14.25
CA GLU A 77 1.22 5.90 -13.61
C GLU A 77 1.73 5.74 -12.18
N LEU A 78 1.22 4.78 -11.43
CA LEU A 78 1.74 4.47 -10.09
C LEU A 78 3.19 3.98 -10.15
N LEU A 79 3.54 3.13 -11.12
CA LEU A 79 4.93 2.69 -11.31
C LEU A 79 5.86 3.85 -11.67
N LYS A 80 5.40 4.83 -12.46
CA LYS A 80 6.17 6.04 -12.76
C LYS A 80 6.46 6.83 -11.47
N ILE A 81 5.50 6.93 -10.55
CA ILE A 81 5.72 7.55 -9.24
C ILE A 81 6.77 6.77 -8.46
N CYS A 82 6.63 5.45 -8.34
CA CYS A 82 7.61 4.60 -7.63
C CYS A 82 9.01 4.73 -8.22
N LYS A 83 9.15 4.82 -9.55
CA LYS A 83 10.44 4.95 -10.23
C LYS A 83 11.14 6.30 -10.02
N LYS A 84 10.41 7.36 -9.65
CA LYS A 84 11.05 8.60 -9.16
C LYS A 84 11.79 8.35 -7.85
N ASN A 85 11.31 7.37 -7.07
CA ASN A 85 11.95 6.88 -5.86
C ASN A 85 12.21 8.02 -4.86
N GLU A 86 11.23 8.90 -4.70
CA GLU A 86 11.33 10.00 -3.73
C GLU A 86 11.35 9.40 -2.32
N SER A 87 12.49 9.56 -1.65
CA SER A 87 12.63 9.07 -0.27
C SER A 87 11.69 9.85 0.64
N HIS A 88 11.16 9.19 1.67
CA HIS A 88 10.31 9.81 2.69
C HIS A 88 9.00 10.44 2.19
N ASP A 89 8.63 10.18 0.93
CA ASP A 89 7.39 10.66 0.32
C ASP A 89 6.18 9.72 0.53
N MET A 90 5.13 10.25 1.17
CA MET A 90 3.88 9.52 1.43
C MET A 90 3.13 9.13 0.15
N ILE A 91 3.20 9.94 -0.90
CA ILE A 91 2.55 9.62 -2.17
C ILE A 91 3.24 8.40 -2.81
N THR A 92 4.57 8.33 -2.73
CA THR A 92 5.38 7.19 -3.19
C THR A 92 5.09 5.92 -2.40
N ILE A 93 4.92 6.01 -1.07
CA ILE A 93 4.49 4.88 -0.24
C ILE A 93 3.13 4.35 -0.70
N CYS A 94 2.12 5.23 -0.83
CA CYS A 94 0.78 4.83 -1.30
C CYS A 94 0.81 4.27 -2.73
N ALA A 95 1.61 4.86 -3.63
CA ALA A 95 1.74 4.40 -5.00
C ALA A 95 2.35 3.00 -5.08
N SER A 96 3.40 2.73 -4.30
CA SER A 96 4.03 1.40 -4.21
C SER A 96 3.04 0.37 -3.69
N ARG A 97 2.33 0.69 -2.59
CA ARG A 97 1.29 -0.17 -2.02
C ARG A 97 0.19 -0.50 -3.02
N ALA A 98 -0.40 0.52 -3.65
CA ALA A 98 -1.47 0.36 -4.62
C ALA A 98 -1.00 -0.37 -5.88
N TYR A 99 0.22 -0.11 -6.36
CA TYR A 99 0.81 -0.84 -7.47
C TYR A 99 0.91 -2.34 -7.17
N CYS A 100 1.36 -2.70 -5.96
CA CYS A 100 1.47 -4.11 -5.56
C CYS A 100 0.12 -4.81 -5.54
N ARG A 101 -0.92 -4.15 -4.98
CA ARG A 101 -2.31 -4.63 -5.01
C ARG A 101 -2.84 -4.84 -6.42
N ILE A 102 -2.53 -3.90 -7.32
CA ILE A 102 -3.02 -3.91 -8.70
C ILE A 102 -2.29 -4.94 -9.56
N LYS A 103 -0.99 -5.18 -9.34
CA LYS A 103 -0.20 -6.05 -10.22
C LYS A 103 -0.14 -7.51 -9.79
N ARG A 104 -0.37 -7.82 -8.52
CA ARG A 104 -0.44 -9.22 -8.09
C ARG A 104 -1.60 -9.95 -8.77
N LYS A 105 -1.41 -11.23 -9.03
CA LYS A 105 -2.45 -12.13 -9.55
C LYS A 105 -3.38 -12.62 -8.45
N ASN A 106 -2.83 -12.91 -7.27
CA ASN A 106 -3.53 -13.42 -6.09
C ASN A 106 -2.73 -13.05 -4.82
N LEU A 107 -3.14 -13.55 -3.65
CA LEU A 107 -2.48 -13.29 -2.35
C LEU A 107 -1.17 -14.07 -2.14
N GLU A 108 -0.82 -14.97 -3.06
CA GLU A 108 0.41 -15.77 -3.03
C GLU A 108 1.49 -15.19 -3.97
N ASP A 109 1.10 -14.27 -4.87
CA ASP A 109 1.98 -13.68 -5.87
C ASP A 109 2.85 -12.56 -5.29
N ALA A 110 4.08 -12.91 -4.95
CA ALA A 110 5.11 -11.99 -4.45
C ALA A 110 5.76 -11.12 -5.54
N SER A 111 5.54 -11.40 -6.83
CA SER A 111 6.28 -10.77 -7.93
C SER A 111 6.25 -9.24 -7.93
N PRO A 112 5.13 -8.53 -7.64
CA PRO A 112 5.19 -7.07 -7.59
C PRO A 112 5.92 -6.54 -6.36
N ILE A 113 5.91 -7.27 -5.23
CA ILE A 113 6.67 -6.90 -4.03
C ILE A 113 8.17 -6.99 -4.34
N LEU A 114 8.64 -8.13 -4.83
CA LEU A 114 10.04 -8.35 -5.20
C LEU A 114 10.50 -7.34 -6.25
N LYS A 115 9.64 -7.00 -7.22
CA LYS A 115 9.92 -5.92 -8.17
C LYS A 115 10.17 -4.58 -7.47
N MET A 116 9.35 -4.18 -6.50
CA MET A 116 9.56 -2.93 -5.75
C MET A 116 10.85 -2.99 -4.92
N LEU A 117 11.15 -4.12 -4.28
CA LEU A 117 12.37 -4.31 -3.49
C LEU A 117 13.65 -4.25 -4.34
N SER A 118 13.57 -4.60 -5.64
CA SER A 118 14.74 -4.64 -6.53
C SER A 118 15.34 -3.25 -6.87
N PHE A 119 14.57 -2.17 -6.72
CA PHE A 119 15.04 -0.81 -7.03
C PHE A 119 14.64 0.24 -6.00
N GLY A 120 13.64 -0.04 -5.17
CA GLY A 120 13.05 0.91 -4.25
C GLY A 120 13.99 1.33 -3.14
N ASN A 121 13.94 2.61 -2.76
CA ASN A 121 14.46 3.09 -1.50
C ASN A 121 13.38 3.02 -0.41
N PHE A 122 13.59 3.73 0.69
CA PHE A 122 12.75 3.69 1.89
C PHE A 122 11.24 3.71 1.58
N SER A 123 10.75 4.72 0.84
CA SER A 123 9.31 4.89 0.59
C SER A 123 8.71 3.80 -0.29
N VAL A 124 9.42 3.39 -1.33
CA VAL A 124 8.95 2.33 -2.23
C VAL A 124 8.92 0.99 -1.50
N VAL A 125 9.97 0.68 -0.74
CA VAL A 125 10.07 -0.56 0.05
C VAL A 125 9.00 -0.60 1.14
N ASP A 126 8.85 0.48 1.91
CA ASP A 126 7.83 0.58 2.97
C ASP A 126 6.41 0.37 2.41
N GLY A 127 6.08 1.03 1.29
CA GLY A 127 4.78 0.84 0.62
C GLY A 127 4.54 -0.60 0.15
N ALA A 128 5.56 -1.24 -0.41
CA ALA A 128 5.45 -2.64 -0.86
C ALA A 128 5.22 -3.58 0.34
N LEU A 129 6.03 -3.47 1.40
CA LEU A 129 5.88 -4.30 2.60
C LEU A 129 4.56 -4.05 3.31
N LYS A 130 4.03 -2.82 3.30
CA LYS A 130 2.68 -2.53 3.82
C LYS A 130 1.61 -3.28 3.05
N ALA A 131 1.69 -3.37 1.72
CA ALA A 131 0.76 -4.20 0.95
C ALA A 131 0.80 -5.67 1.39
N LEU A 132 2.00 -6.20 1.64
CA LEU A 132 2.21 -7.58 2.08
C LEU A 132 1.51 -7.85 3.42
N GLY A 133 1.71 -6.98 4.40
CA GLY A 133 1.15 -7.12 5.75
C GLY A 133 -0.34 -6.81 5.84
N GLU A 134 -0.80 -5.68 5.28
CA GLU A 134 -2.19 -5.24 5.35
C GLU A 134 -3.15 -6.22 4.67
N ASP A 135 -2.71 -6.82 3.57
CA ASP A 135 -3.54 -7.74 2.79
C ASP A 135 -3.37 -9.20 3.24
N LYS A 136 -2.56 -9.46 4.28
CA LYS A 136 -2.31 -10.79 4.85
C LYS A 136 -1.89 -11.82 3.80
N MET A 137 -0.95 -11.42 2.93
CA MET A 137 -0.47 -12.29 1.85
C MET A 137 0.23 -13.54 2.42
N ILE A 138 -0.01 -14.71 1.82
CA ILE A 138 0.59 -15.99 2.21
C ILE A 138 1.43 -16.46 1.02
N LEU A 139 2.72 -16.17 1.06
CA LEU A 139 3.62 -16.43 -0.07
C LEU A 139 4.22 -17.84 0.00
N SER A 140 4.86 -18.28 -1.08
CA SER A 140 5.70 -19.48 -1.05
C SER A 140 6.89 -19.31 -0.09
N GLU A 141 7.39 -20.38 0.50
CA GLU A 141 8.56 -20.31 1.40
C GLU A 141 9.78 -19.68 0.71
N ASN A 142 9.95 -19.92 -0.59
CA ASN A 142 11.02 -19.32 -1.39
C ASN A 142 10.89 -17.79 -1.43
N ASP A 143 9.69 -17.28 -1.75
CA ASP A 143 9.43 -15.83 -1.80
C ASP A 143 9.56 -15.19 -0.41
N GLN A 144 9.07 -15.86 0.64
CA GLN A 144 9.24 -15.40 2.03
C GLN A 144 10.73 -15.24 2.36
N ASN A 145 11.55 -16.24 2.02
CA ASN A 145 12.97 -16.26 2.27
C ASN A 145 13.72 -15.19 1.45
N GLU A 146 13.30 -14.94 0.22
CA GLU A 146 13.85 -13.90 -0.65
C GLU A 146 13.57 -12.50 -0.10
N ILE A 147 12.31 -12.22 0.26
CA ILE A 147 11.92 -10.93 0.85
C ILE A 147 12.68 -10.69 2.17
N ILE A 148 12.77 -11.68 3.06
CA ILE A 148 13.52 -11.56 4.32
C ILE A 148 14.99 -11.23 4.02
N ASN A 149 15.62 -11.92 3.06
CA ASN A 149 17.01 -11.63 2.68
C ASN A 149 17.21 -10.21 2.17
N CYS A 150 16.28 -9.71 1.34
CA CYS A 150 16.32 -8.32 0.86
C CYS A 150 16.25 -7.34 2.02
N ILE A 151 15.32 -7.53 2.95
CA ILE A 151 15.11 -6.60 4.07
C ILE A 151 16.22 -6.66 5.11
N GLN A 152 16.83 -7.83 5.35
CA GLN A 152 17.99 -7.94 6.23
C GLN A 152 19.17 -7.11 5.71
N LYS A 153 19.37 -7.03 4.39
CA LYS A 153 20.42 -6.24 3.74
C LYS A 153 20.06 -4.76 3.56
N PHE A 154 18.79 -4.41 3.66
CA PHE A 154 18.32 -3.04 3.44
C PHE A 154 18.71 -2.14 4.62
N GLU A 155 19.32 -0.99 4.34
CA GLU A 155 19.61 0.04 5.34
C GLU A 155 19.34 1.45 4.77
N PRO A 156 18.86 2.39 5.59
CA PRO A 156 18.41 2.19 6.98
C PRO A 156 17.03 1.52 7.07
N LYS A 157 16.83 0.63 8.04
CA LYS A 157 15.50 0.02 8.32
C LYS A 157 14.54 0.97 9.05
N LEU A 158 15.09 1.88 9.84
CA LEU A 158 14.38 2.86 10.65
C LEU A 158 15.01 4.23 10.47
N GLU A 159 14.18 5.22 10.18
CA GLU A 159 14.60 6.62 10.05
C GLU A 159 13.80 7.54 10.98
N LYS A 160 14.45 8.62 11.44
CA LYS A 160 13.84 9.54 12.40
C LYS A 160 12.59 10.19 11.78
N GLY A 161 11.47 10.07 12.47
CA GLY A 161 10.18 10.61 12.03
C GLY A 161 9.37 9.67 11.14
N PHE A 162 9.88 8.47 10.83
CA PHE A 162 9.19 7.48 9.98
C PHE A 162 8.97 6.16 10.71
N SER A 163 8.07 5.33 10.16
CA SER A 163 7.86 3.95 10.61
C SER A 163 9.01 3.04 10.19
N ASP A 164 9.33 2.04 11.01
CA ASP A 164 10.27 0.99 10.60
C ASP A 164 9.69 0.20 9.42
N ILE A 165 10.44 0.09 8.32
CA ILE A 165 9.96 -0.56 7.09
C ILE A 165 9.61 -2.04 7.33
N ARG A 166 10.23 -2.67 8.34
CA ARG A 166 10.00 -4.08 8.68
C ARG A 166 8.58 -4.34 9.19
N MET A 167 7.81 -3.32 9.59
CA MET A 167 6.47 -3.50 10.15
C MET A 167 5.54 -4.29 9.23
N GLY A 168 5.53 -3.97 7.93
CA GLY A 168 4.68 -4.67 6.96
C GLY A 168 5.05 -6.15 6.82
N LEU A 169 6.35 -6.45 6.75
CA LEU A 169 6.86 -7.83 6.70
C LEU A 169 6.58 -8.59 8.01
N ALA A 170 6.85 -7.97 9.16
CA ALA A 170 6.58 -8.58 10.46
C ALA A 170 5.08 -8.88 10.64
N ALA A 171 4.19 -8.02 10.17
CA ALA A 171 2.75 -8.26 10.19
C ALA A 171 2.37 -9.44 9.27
N ALA A 172 2.94 -9.53 8.06
CA ALA A 172 2.68 -10.64 7.14
C ALA A 172 3.06 -12.00 7.74
N CYS A 173 4.20 -12.05 8.46
CA CYS A 173 4.70 -13.27 9.10
C CYS A 173 3.71 -13.90 10.10
N GLU A 174 2.72 -13.17 10.63
CA GLU A 174 1.66 -13.72 11.48
C GLU A 174 1.01 -14.94 10.84
N ASN A 175 0.72 -14.85 9.53
CA ASN A 175 -0.01 -15.88 8.77
C ASN A 175 0.92 -16.90 8.08
N TRP A 176 2.23 -16.80 8.29
CA TRP A 176 3.21 -17.71 7.69
C TRP A 176 3.60 -18.83 8.65
N LYS A 177 3.98 -19.98 8.08
CA LYS A 177 4.57 -21.09 8.84
C LYS A 177 5.85 -20.60 9.52
N LYS A 178 5.99 -20.85 10.83
CA LYS A 178 7.12 -20.39 11.63
C LYS A 178 8.41 -21.18 11.35
N THR A 179 8.99 -20.98 10.18
CA THR A 179 10.30 -21.53 9.83
C THR A 179 11.39 -20.91 10.72
N PRO A 180 12.57 -21.56 10.87
CA PRO A 180 13.67 -20.99 11.63
C PRO A 180 14.04 -19.57 11.17
N LYS A 181 13.96 -19.30 9.86
CA LYS A 181 14.28 -18.01 9.28
C LYS A 181 13.26 -16.92 9.64
N ILE A 182 11.97 -17.23 9.59
CA ILE A 182 10.92 -16.31 10.04
C ILE A 182 11.06 -16.01 11.53
N ASN A 183 11.31 -17.03 12.35
CA ASN A 183 11.53 -16.84 13.78
C ASN A 183 12.76 -15.98 14.07
N CYS A 184 13.86 -16.16 13.31
CA CYS A 184 15.05 -15.32 13.44
C CYS A 184 14.73 -13.86 13.09
N PHE A 185 14.09 -13.64 11.94
CA PHE A 185 13.70 -12.30 11.50
C PHE A 185 12.79 -11.60 12.54
N LEU A 186 11.79 -12.29 13.08
CA LEU A 186 10.90 -11.70 14.09
C LEU A 186 11.62 -11.40 15.41
N LYS A 187 12.61 -12.22 15.81
CA LYS A 187 13.47 -11.92 16.97
C LYS A 187 14.32 -10.68 16.74
N GLU A 188 14.94 -10.54 15.56
CA GLU A 188 15.65 -9.31 15.18
C GLU A 188 14.73 -8.07 15.20
N CYS A 189 13.46 -8.22 14.83
CA CYS A 189 12.48 -7.13 14.94
C CYS A 189 12.17 -6.75 16.39
N ILE A 190 12.21 -7.69 17.35
CA ILE A 190 11.97 -7.44 18.77
C ILE A 190 13.12 -6.65 19.41
N GLU A 191 14.33 -6.81 18.89
CA GLU A 191 15.52 -6.06 19.34
C GLU A 191 15.55 -4.62 18.82
N SER A 192 14.60 -4.22 17.97
CA SER A 192 14.48 -2.84 17.48
C SER A 192 14.15 -1.87 18.62
N GLN A 193 14.59 -0.61 18.47
CA GLN A 193 14.17 0.50 19.34
C GLN A 193 12.75 1.01 19.04
N TYR A 194 12.14 0.59 17.92
CA TYR A 194 10.83 1.10 17.48
C TYR A 194 9.68 0.27 18.06
N GLN A 195 9.05 0.79 19.13
CA GLN A 195 8.01 0.09 19.89
C GLN A 195 6.86 -0.50 19.05
N PRO A 196 6.32 0.18 18.01
CA PRO A 196 5.30 -0.42 17.17
C PRO A 196 5.76 -1.70 16.45
N LEU A 197 7.01 -1.75 15.97
CA LEU A 197 7.56 -2.96 15.36
C LEU A 197 7.69 -4.10 16.38
N ILE A 198 8.21 -3.81 17.57
CA ILE A 198 8.37 -4.82 18.64
C ILE A 198 7.01 -5.46 18.95
N LYS A 199 5.95 -4.64 19.08
CA LYS A 199 4.59 -5.12 19.36
C LYS A 199 4.08 -6.04 18.25
N ILE A 200 4.24 -5.64 16.99
CA ILE A 200 3.84 -6.46 15.84
C ILE A 200 4.61 -7.77 15.84
N ALA A 201 5.94 -7.73 15.97
CA ALA A 201 6.78 -8.93 15.94
C ALA A 201 6.45 -9.93 17.05
N LYS A 202 6.20 -9.44 18.28
CA LYS A 202 5.74 -10.29 19.40
C LYS A 202 4.40 -10.95 19.13
N ASN A 203 3.47 -10.24 18.47
CA ASN A 203 2.18 -10.83 18.12
C ASN A 203 2.33 -11.87 17.00
N SER A 204 3.16 -11.60 16.00
CA SER A 204 3.41 -12.51 14.88
C SER A 204 4.20 -13.77 15.25
N LEU A 205 4.82 -13.83 16.44
CA LEU A 205 5.52 -15.01 16.95
C LEU A 205 4.63 -16.00 17.71
N LYS A 206 3.42 -15.56 18.10
CA LYS A 206 2.43 -16.43 18.75
C LYS A 206 1.87 -17.43 17.75
#